data_AF-A0A6N7D777-F1
#
_entry.id   AF-A0A6N7D777-F1
#
_cell.length_a   1.000
_cell.length_b   1.000
_cell.length_c   1.000
_cell.angle_alpha   90.00
_cell.angle_beta   90.00
_cell.angle_gamma   90.00
#
_symmetry.space_group_name_H-M   'P 1'
#
loop_
_entity.id
_entity.type
_entity.pdbx_description
1 polymer ?
#
loop_
_entity_poly.entity_id
_entity_poly.type
_entity_poly.pdbx_seq_one_letter_code
_entity_poly.pdbx_strand_id
1 'polypeptide(L)'
;MTMLRTTLLAAVLLAGVAQAAPPALSDQQISTIAGMMFQAYAEGGVPQMFADEMKCWDDASKTKRADKNVVAACATAAMSGGLIEASFARKQRRGPSPQYAGDAIRARISDLSGLNPDVLQSLSDETLRPGVPAMLTGLQGAGMR
;
A
#
# COMPACT_ATOMS: atom_id res chain seq x y z
N MET A 1 51.09 -49.86 -1.27
CA MET A 1 50.20 -49.23 -2.27
C MET A 1 48.86 -49.00 -1.62
N THR A 2 48.58 -47.78 -1.19
CA THR A 2 47.29 -47.43 -0.57
C THR A 2 47.03 -45.95 -0.85
N MET A 3 46.26 -45.67 -1.91
CA MET A 3 45.80 -44.33 -2.27
C MET A 3 44.55 -44.01 -1.47
N LEU A 4 44.64 -43.03 -0.55
CA LEU A 4 43.48 -42.39 0.07
C LEU A 4 42.86 -41.44 -0.96
N ARG A 5 41.66 -41.77 -1.45
CA ARG A 5 40.83 -40.88 -2.27
C ARG A 5 40.03 -39.95 -1.35
N THR A 6 40.52 -38.72 -1.19
CA THR A 6 39.77 -37.63 -0.57
C THR A 6 38.64 -37.22 -1.51
N THR A 7 37.40 -37.54 -1.15
CA THR A 7 36.23 -37.12 -1.92
C THR A 7 35.65 -35.87 -1.25
N LEU A 8 35.94 -34.69 -1.82
CA LEU A 8 35.26 -33.45 -1.42
C LEU A 8 33.83 -33.49 -1.94
N LEU A 9 32.84 -33.61 -1.04
CA LEU A 9 31.46 -33.26 -1.36
C LEU A 9 31.28 -31.76 -1.16
N ALA A 10 31.25 -31.02 -2.27
CA ALA A 10 30.76 -29.65 -2.30
C ALA A 10 29.22 -29.68 -2.22
N ALA A 11 28.68 -29.43 -1.03
CA ALA A 11 27.26 -29.17 -0.85
C ALA A 11 26.94 -27.79 -1.45
N VAL A 12 26.44 -27.78 -2.69
CA VAL A 12 25.87 -26.59 -3.32
C VAL A 12 24.54 -26.30 -2.61
N LEU A 13 24.59 -25.41 -1.62
CA LEU A 13 23.41 -24.77 -1.05
C LEU A 13 22.78 -23.90 -2.16
N LEU A 14 21.85 -24.47 -2.90
CA LEU A 14 20.86 -23.71 -3.67
C LEU A 14 19.99 -22.98 -2.65
N ALA A 15 20.47 -21.82 -2.19
CA ALA A 15 19.63 -20.81 -1.58
C ALA A 15 18.59 -20.44 -2.64
N GLY A 16 17.39 -21.00 -2.53
CA GLY A 16 16.26 -20.61 -3.34
C GLY A 16 16.07 -19.12 -3.15
N VAL A 17 16.43 -18.34 -4.17
CA VAL A 17 16.04 -16.95 -4.24
C VAL A 17 14.52 -16.95 -4.27
N ALA A 18 13.89 -16.65 -3.14
CA ALA A 18 12.48 -16.34 -3.12
C ALA A 18 12.33 -15.07 -3.98
N GLN A 19 12.05 -15.26 -5.28
CA GLN A 19 11.71 -14.17 -6.17
C GLN A 19 10.40 -13.58 -5.61
N ALA A 20 10.53 -12.47 -4.90
CA ALA A 20 9.40 -11.68 -4.46
C ALA A 20 8.52 -11.43 -5.68
N ALA A 21 7.23 -11.75 -5.57
CA ALA A 21 6.30 -11.49 -6.65
C ALA A 21 6.36 -9.98 -6.98
N PRO A 22 6.23 -9.60 -8.27
CA PRO A 22 6.24 -8.19 -8.63
C PRO A 22 5.10 -7.45 -7.91
N PRO A 23 5.31 -6.19 -7.51
CA PRO A 23 4.29 -5.42 -6.81
C PRO A 23 3.04 -5.27 -7.69
N ALA A 24 1.88 -5.22 -7.05
CA ALA A 24 0.59 -5.06 -7.73
C ALA A 24 0.46 -3.70 -8.44
N LEU A 25 1.17 -2.68 -7.94
CA LEU A 25 1.25 -1.35 -8.52
C LEU A 25 2.70 -0.94 -8.71
N SER A 26 2.95 -0.19 -9.77
CA SER A 26 4.22 0.54 -9.95
C SER A 26 4.29 1.79 -9.06
N ASP A 27 5.51 2.24 -8.74
CA ASP A 27 5.75 3.48 -8.00
C ASP A 27 5.08 4.70 -8.64
N GLN A 28 5.02 4.75 -9.98
CA GLN A 28 4.34 5.83 -10.69
C GLN A 28 2.84 5.83 -10.41
N GLN A 29 2.19 4.66 -10.44
CA GLN A 29 0.76 4.54 -10.11
C GLN A 29 0.50 4.93 -8.65
N ILE A 30 1.35 4.48 -7.73
CA ILE A 30 1.25 4.81 -6.31
C ILE A 30 1.38 6.32 -6.09
N SER A 31 2.37 6.94 -6.73
CA SER A 31 2.59 8.40 -6.67
C SER A 31 1.39 9.17 -7.22
N THR A 32 0.84 8.74 -8.37
CA THR A 32 -0.34 9.37 -8.98
C THR A 32 -1.56 9.28 -8.05
N ILE A 33 -1.84 8.09 -7.48
CA ILE A 33 -2.97 7.90 -6.56
C ILE A 33 -2.80 8.80 -5.33
N ALA A 34 -1.61 8.84 -4.74
CA ALA A 34 -1.34 9.68 -3.58
C ALA A 34 -1.56 11.17 -3.90
N GLY A 35 -1.10 11.64 -5.07
CA GLY A 35 -1.34 12.99 -5.55
C GLY A 35 -2.83 13.31 -5.70
N MET A 36 -3.63 12.39 -6.27
CA MET A 36 -5.08 12.55 -6.39
C MET A 36 -5.76 12.69 -5.03
N MET A 37 -5.36 11.89 -4.04
CA MET A 37 -5.89 11.98 -2.67
C MET A 37 -5.59 13.34 -2.03
N PHE A 38 -4.40 13.90 -2.27
CA PHE A 38 -4.09 15.24 -1.78
C PHE A 38 -4.91 16.33 -2.47
N GLN A 39 -5.17 16.22 -3.77
CA GLN A 39 -6.06 17.16 -4.46
C GLN A 39 -7.48 17.11 -3.89
N ALA A 40 -8.03 15.91 -3.66
CA ALA A 40 -9.34 15.76 -3.02
C ALA A 40 -9.37 16.42 -1.61
N TYR A 41 -8.30 16.27 -0.83
CA TYR A 41 -8.16 16.97 0.44
C TYR A 41 -8.05 18.49 0.28
N ALA A 42 -7.33 18.98 -0.72
CA ALA A 42 -7.20 20.41 -0.98
C ALA A 42 -8.54 21.05 -1.42
N GLU A 43 -9.37 20.29 -2.14
CA GLU A 43 -10.68 20.74 -2.64
C GLU A 43 -11.75 20.78 -1.55
N GLY A 44 -11.82 19.77 -0.68
CA GLY A 44 -12.91 19.64 0.29
C GLY A 44 -12.55 19.03 1.64
N GLY A 45 -11.26 18.98 1.97
CA GLY A 45 -10.74 18.43 3.22
C GLY A 45 -10.96 16.93 3.36
N VAL A 46 -10.98 16.46 4.61
CA VAL A 46 -11.21 15.03 4.94
C VAL A 46 -12.52 14.48 4.35
N PRO A 47 -13.66 15.20 4.35
CA PRO A 47 -14.89 14.67 3.77
C PRO A 47 -14.78 14.32 2.29
N GLN A 48 -14.20 15.21 1.47
CA GLN A 48 -14.04 14.97 0.03
C GLN A 48 -13.04 13.85 -0.25
N MET A 49 -11.88 13.90 0.42
CA MET A 49 -10.87 12.84 0.34
C MET A 49 -11.46 11.46 0.69
N PHE A 50 -12.24 11.37 1.77
CA PHE A 50 -12.88 10.11 2.17
C PHE A 50 -13.97 9.68 1.18
N ALA A 51 -14.75 10.61 0.64
CA ALA A 51 -15.75 10.29 -0.38
C ALA A 51 -15.10 9.68 -1.65
N ASP A 52 -13.98 10.23 -2.10
CA ASP A 52 -13.26 9.72 -3.27
C ASP A 52 -12.60 8.36 -2.99
N GLU A 53 -12.08 8.15 -1.77
CA GLU A 53 -11.61 6.83 -1.34
C GLU A 53 -12.76 5.81 -1.35
N MET A 54 -13.93 6.16 -0.80
CA MET A 54 -15.08 5.27 -0.74
C MET A 54 -15.67 4.98 -2.13
N LYS A 55 -15.55 5.91 -3.07
CA LYS A 55 -15.87 5.66 -4.48
C LYS A 55 -14.97 4.59 -5.09
N CYS A 56 -13.66 4.60 -4.79
CA CYS A 56 -12.76 3.52 -5.22
C CYS A 56 -13.25 2.16 -4.72
N TRP A 57 -13.62 2.07 -3.44
CA TRP A 57 -14.11 0.82 -2.85
C TRP A 57 -15.46 0.37 -3.43
N ASP A 58 -16.37 1.29 -3.69
CA ASP A 58 -17.65 1.02 -4.33
C ASP A 58 -17.48 0.51 -5.77
N ASP A 59 -16.63 1.17 -6.56
CA ASP A 59 -16.29 0.76 -7.93
C ASP A 59 -15.60 -0.61 -7.96
N ALA A 60 -14.69 -0.87 -7.00
CA ALA A 60 -14.05 -2.16 -6.82
C ALA A 60 -15.08 -3.26 -6.54
N SER A 61 -16.07 -2.98 -5.67
CA SER A 61 -17.11 -3.94 -5.32
C SER A 61 -18.00 -4.34 -6.50
N LYS A 62 -18.22 -3.42 -7.45
CA LYS A 62 -19.09 -3.61 -8.61
C LYS A 62 -18.42 -4.31 -9.79
N THR A 63 -17.10 -4.16 -9.91
CA THR A 63 -16.38 -4.58 -11.12
C THR A 63 -15.50 -5.79 -10.90
N LYS A 64 -14.68 -5.77 -9.83
CA LYS A 64 -13.58 -6.71 -9.62
C LYS A 64 -13.20 -6.80 -8.14
N ARG A 65 -14.16 -7.12 -7.28
CA ARG A 65 -13.87 -7.35 -5.86
C ARG A 65 -12.88 -8.52 -5.77
N ALA A 66 -11.90 -8.43 -4.86
CA ALA A 66 -10.79 -9.37 -4.75
C ALA A 66 -9.76 -9.37 -5.91
N ASP A 67 -9.78 -8.40 -6.84
CA ASP A 67 -8.64 -8.16 -7.73
C ASP A 67 -7.51 -7.45 -6.96
N LYS A 68 -6.35 -8.11 -6.85
CA LYS A 68 -5.19 -7.63 -6.10
C LYS A 68 -4.76 -6.22 -6.53
N ASN A 69 -4.85 -5.86 -7.81
CA ASN A 69 -4.43 -4.55 -8.32
C ASN A 69 -5.43 -3.46 -7.97
N VAL A 70 -6.73 -3.76 -8.06
CA VAL A 70 -7.79 -2.80 -7.68
C VAL A 70 -7.75 -2.54 -6.18
N VAL A 71 -7.62 -3.61 -5.38
CA VAL A 71 -7.47 -3.48 -3.92
C VAL A 71 -6.20 -2.72 -3.56
N ALA A 72 -5.09 -2.95 -4.26
CA ALA A 72 -3.87 -2.19 -4.08
C ALA A 72 -4.08 -0.69 -4.30
N ALA A 73 -4.86 -0.31 -5.32
CA ALA A 73 -5.14 1.08 -5.62
C ALA A 73 -5.97 1.75 -4.51
N CYS A 74 -7.07 1.11 -4.09
CA CYS A 74 -7.91 1.68 -3.02
C CYS A 74 -7.21 1.67 -1.65
N ALA A 75 -6.39 0.65 -1.36
CA ALA A 75 -5.56 0.63 -0.15
C ALA A 75 -4.47 1.71 -0.17
N THR A 76 -3.86 1.96 -1.33
CA THR A 76 -2.92 3.08 -1.52
C THR A 76 -3.60 4.44 -1.30
N ALA A 77 -4.82 4.60 -1.79
CA ALA A 77 -5.64 5.79 -1.54
C ALA A 77 -5.90 5.98 -0.03
N ALA A 78 -6.33 4.92 0.66
CA ALA A 78 -6.58 4.94 2.10
C ALA A 78 -5.33 5.29 2.92
N MET A 79 -4.19 4.67 2.60
CA MET A 79 -2.91 4.95 3.25
C MET A 79 -2.42 6.38 2.98
N SER A 80 -2.56 6.86 1.75
CA SER A 80 -2.21 8.24 1.37
C SER A 80 -3.05 9.24 2.14
N GLY A 81 -4.37 9.01 2.27
CA GLY A 81 -5.24 9.83 3.10
C GLY A 81 -4.82 9.83 4.57
N GLY A 82 -4.37 8.68 5.09
CA GLY A 82 -3.77 8.58 6.43
C GLY A 82 -2.51 9.44 6.60
N LEU A 83 -1.61 9.44 5.61
CA LEU A 83 -0.39 10.26 5.62
C LEU A 83 -0.71 11.76 5.55
N ILE A 84 -1.66 12.16 4.71
CA ILE A 84 -2.14 13.54 4.59
C ILE A 84 -2.72 14.00 5.93
N GLU A 85 -3.69 13.26 6.45
CA GLU A 85 -4.42 13.64 7.66
C GLU A 85 -3.50 13.66 8.89
N ALA A 86 -2.61 12.69 9.03
CA ALA A 86 -1.62 12.69 10.10
C ALA A 86 -0.71 13.93 10.02
N SER A 87 -0.36 14.39 8.82
CA SER A 87 0.49 15.56 8.62
C SER A 87 -0.23 16.85 8.99
N PHE A 88 -1.46 17.05 8.54
CA PHE A 88 -2.24 18.26 8.86
C PHE A 88 -2.75 18.29 10.30
N ALA A 89 -3.18 17.15 10.86
CA ALA A 89 -3.61 17.05 12.25
C ALA A 89 -2.48 17.46 13.21
N ARG A 90 -1.24 17.01 12.95
CA ARG A 90 -0.04 17.44 13.71
C ARG A 90 0.20 18.94 13.62
N LYS A 91 0.14 19.52 12.40
CA LYS A 91 0.28 20.98 12.21
C LYS A 91 -0.80 21.77 12.96
N GLN A 92 -2.01 21.22 13.05
CA GLN A 92 -3.15 21.82 13.74
C GLN A 92 -3.22 21.46 15.24
N ARG A 93 -2.24 20.72 15.78
CA ARG A 93 -2.19 20.26 17.18
C ARG A 93 -3.44 19.50 17.63
N ARG A 94 -4.01 18.69 16.74
CA ARG A 94 -5.15 17.80 17.01
C ARG A 94 -4.80 16.35 16.70
N GLY A 95 -5.65 15.43 17.18
CA GLY A 95 -5.63 14.04 16.70
C GLY A 95 -6.11 13.92 15.25
N PRO A 96 -5.77 12.84 14.54
CA PRO A 96 -6.29 12.56 13.22
C PRO A 96 -7.81 12.35 13.27
N SER A 97 -8.48 12.65 12.17
CA SER A 97 -9.90 12.34 12.00
C SER A 97 -10.13 10.83 12.15
N PRO A 98 -11.24 10.39 12.77
CA PRO A 98 -11.50 8.97 13.02
C PRO A 98 -11.44 8.08 11.76
N GLN A 99 -11.80 8.62 10.59
CA GLN A 99 -11.77 7.88 9.31
C GLN A 99 -10.36 7.48 8.87
N TYR A 100 -9.35 8.25 9.30
CA TYR A 100 -7.93 8.10 8.95
C TYR A 100 -7.05 7.76 10.16
N ALA A 101 -7.66 7.29 11.25
CA ALA A 101 -6.92 6.59 12.29
C ALA A 101 -6.34 5.28 11.71
N GLY A 102 -5.15 4.88 12.16
CA GLY A 102 -4.42 3.78 11.54
C GLY A 102 -5.13 2.41 11.66
N ASP A 103 -5.86 2.20 12.75
CA ASP A 103 -6.74 1.05 12.97
C ASP A 103 -7.97 1.08 12.05
N ALA A 104 -8.61 2.25 11.90
CA ALA A 104 -9.75 2.43 10.99
C ALA A 104 -9.39 2.15 9.52
N ILE A 105 -8.19 2.59 9.08
CA ILE A 105 -7.68 2.29 7.73
C ILE A 105 -7.46 0.78 7.57
N ARG A 106 -6.79 0.13 8.52
CA ARG A 106 -6.53 -1.33 8.46
C ARG A 106 -7.81 -2.14 8.44
N ALA A 107 -8.76 -1.83 9.32
CA ALA A 107 -10.07 -2.49 9.37
C ALA A 107 -10.80 -2.34 8.03
N ARG A 108 -10.86 -1.12 7.49
CA ARG A 108 -11.52 -0.85 6.21
C ARG A 108 -10.88 -1.59 5.04
N ILE A 109 -9.55 -1.62 4.94
CA ILE A 109 -8.85 -2.38 3.90
C ILE A 109 -9.19 -3.87 4.03
N SER A 110 -9.17 -4.41 5.25
CA SER A 110 -9.54 -5.81 5.51
C SER A 110 -10.98 -6.10 5.05
N ASP A 111 -11.94 -5.30 5.52
CA ASP A 111 -13.37 -5.53 5.32
C ASP A 111 -13.82 -5.33 3.87
N LEU A 112 -13.21 -4.37 3.16
CA LEU A 112 -13.63 -3.99 1.82
C LEU A 112 -12.85 -4.71 0.71
N SER A 113 -11.63 -5.19 0.97
CA SER A 113 -10.79 -5.82 -0.06
C SER A 113 -11.46 -7.03 -0.73
N GLY A 114 -12.15 -7.86 0.05
CA GLY A 114 -12.61 -9.18 -0.39
C GLY A 114 -11.47 -10.18 -0.66
N LEU A 115 -10.22 -9.82 -0.35
CA LEU A 115 -9.07 -10.72 -0.47
C LEU A 115 -9.03 -11.68 0.73
N ASN A 116 -8.51 -12.88 0.50
CA ASN A 116 -8.08 -13.75 1.59
C ASN A 116 -6.98 -13.02 2.41
N PRO A 117 -6.99 -13.11 3.76
CA PRO A 117 -5.93 -12.61 4.64
C PRO A 117 -4.49 -12.83 4.14
N ASP A 118 -4.15 -14.01 3.63
CA ASP A 118 -2.77 -14.30 3.15
C ASP A 118 -2.40 -13.46 1.93
N VAL A 119 -3.37 -13.26 1.02
CA VAL A 119 -3.18 -12.43 -0.18
C VAL A 119 -3.13 -10.96 0.20
N LEU A 120 -3.93 -10.55 1.18
CA LEU A 120 -3.90 -9.19 1.71
C LEU A 120 -2.56 -8.89 2.40
N GLN A 121 -2.02 -9.86 3.13
CA GLN A 121 -0.69 -9.76 3.74
C GLN A 121 0.41 -9.66 2.68
N SER A 122 0.39 -10.54 1.66
CA SER A 122 1.31 -10.44 0.50
C SER A 122 1.21 -9.09 -0.19
N LEU A 123 -0.01 -8.56 -0.42
CA LEU A 123 -0.21 -7.23 -0.98
C LEU A 123 0.43 -6.14 -0.10
N SER A 124 0.27 -6.23 1.23
CA SER A 124 0.88 -5.29 2.16
C SER A 124 2.41 -5.34 2.09
N ASP A 125 3.00 -6.54 2.03
CA ASP A 125 4.45 -6.73 2.12
C ASP A 125 5.15 -6.41 0.80
N GLU A 126 4.50 -6.69 -0.34
CA GLU A 126 5.09 -6.52 -1.67
C GLU A 126 4.80 -5.14 -2.27
N THR A 127 3.65 -4.53 -1.96
CA THR A 127 3.19 -3.30 -2.63
C THR A 127 3.03 -2.14 -1.68
N LEU A 128 2.21 -2.28 -0.63
CA LEU A 128 1.80 -1.14 0.17
C LEU A 128 2.92 -0.58 1.05
N ARG A 129 3.64 -1.46 1.78
CA ARG A 129 4.73 -1.05 2.67
C ARG A 129 5.95 -0.56 1.86
N PRO A 130 6.41 -1.26 0.81
CA PRO A 130 7.50 -0.76 -0.03
C PRO A 130 7.14 0.50 -0.81
N GLY A 131 5.86 0.70 -1.13
CA GLY A 131 5.37 1.85 -1.88
C GLY A 131 5.25 3.17 -1.10
N VAL A 132 5.45 3.17 0.21
CA VAL A 132 5.33 4.40 1.03
C VAL A 132 6.20 5.56 0.53
N PRO A 133 7.48 5.37 0.14
CA PRO A 133 8.28 6.45 -0.45
C PRO A 133 7.64 7.05 -1.70
N ALA A 134 7.09 6.22 -2.59
CA ALA A 134 6.38 6.69 -3.78
C ALA A 134 5.11 7.46 -3.42
N MET A 135 4.35 7.04 -2.39
CA MET A 135 3.22 7.82 -1.87
C MET A 135 3.69 9.20 -1.42
N LEU A 136 4.76 9.28 -0.64
CA LEU A 136 5.32 10.56 -0.17
C LEU A 136 5.79 11.44 -1.32
N THR A 137 6.45 10.88 -2.33
CA THR A 137 6.85 11.60 -3.55
C THR A 137 5.64 12.16 -4.29
N GLY A 138 4.58 11.35 -4.46
CA GLY A 138 3.32 11.79 -5.07
C GLY A 138 2.66 12.95 -4.32
N LEU A 139 2.60 12.85 -2.99
CA LEU A 139 2.05 13.91 -2.12
C LEU A 139 2.86 15.20 -2.24
N GLN A 140 4.19 15.11 -2.19
CA GLN A 140 5.07 16.27 -2.37
C GLN A 140 4.93 16.90 -3.75
N GLY A 141 4.88 16.08 -4.80
CA GLY A 141 4.66 16.53 -6.18
C GLY A 141 3.32 17.23 -6.38
N ALA A 142 2.30 16.82 -5.62
CA ALA A 142 0.98 17.46 -5.60
C ALA A 142 0.91 18.74 -4.74
N GLY A 143 2.01 19.12 -4.08
CA GLY A 143 2.11 20.36 -3.30
C GLY A 143 2.00 20.19 -1.78
N MET A 144 1.94 18.96 -1.27
CA MET A 144 1.96 18.70 0.17
C MET A 144 3.35 19.03 0.74
N ARG A 145 3.39 19.93 1.72
CA ARG A 145 4.59 20.36 2.45
C ARG A 145 4.36 20.16 3.94
#